data_AF-A0A2G9LST3-F1
#
_entry.id   AF-A0A2G9LST3-F1
#
_cell.length_a   1.000
_cell.length_b   1.000
_cell.length_c   1.000
_cell.angle_alpha   90.00
_cell.angle_beta   90.00
_cell.angle_gamma   90.00
#
_symmetry.space_group_name_H-M   'P 1'
#
loop_
_entity.id
_entity.type
_entity.pdbx_description
1 polymer ?
#
loop_
_entity_poly.entity_id
_entity_poly.type
_entity_poly.pdbx_seq_one_letter_code
_entity_poly.pdbx_strand_id
1 'polypeptide(L)' 'MVMQTLQIRLCHGLVERIDDLVKSGIYSNRSDAIRDAVRRFVWDKELGSMTVDGSSVEVVREARKNLSKKGVDLDEINSL' A
#
# COMPACT_ATOMS: atom_id res chain seq x y z
N MET A 1 21.22 4.37 -6.48
CA MET A 1 19.98 5.15 -6.64
C MET A 1 20.35 6.60 -6.45
N VAL A 2 20.09 7.47 -7.42
CA VAL A 2 20.41 8.91 -7.30
C VAL A 2 19.31 9.57 -6.46
N MET A 3 19.65 10.08 -5.29
CA MET A 3 18.70 10.79 -4.43
C MET A 3 18.78 12.29 -4.72
N GLN A 4 17.63 12.91 -4.96
CA GLN A 4 17.54 14.36 -5.11
C GLN A 4 17.34 15.02 -3.73
N THR A 5 18.00 16.15 -3.51
CA THR A 5 17.89 16.92 -2.27
C THR A 5 16.79 17.97 -2.38
N LEU A 6 15.94 18.05 -1.36
CA LEU A 6 14.89 19.05 -1.23
C LEU A 6 15.07 19.80 0.09
N GLN A 7 14.98 21.14 0.05
CA GLN A 7 14.93 21.97 1.25
C GLN A 7 13.48 22.33 1.56
N ILE A 8 13.02 22.02 2.77
CA ILE A 8 11.67 22.31 3.24
C ILE A 8 11.71 23.05 4.58
N ARG A 9 10.68 23.85 4.86
CA ARG A 9 10.47 24.46 6.18
C ARG A 9 9.36 23.70 6.91
N LEU A 10 9.61 23.38 8.17
CA LEU A 10 8.67 22.68 9.06
C LEU A 10 8.46 23.49 10.33
N CYS A 11 7.26 23.42 10.89
CA CYS A 11 6.98 24.00 12.20
C CYS A 11 7.82 23.31 13.28
N HIS A 12 8.24 24.06 14.30
CA HIS A 12 9.10 23.56 15.36
C HIS A 12 8.57 22.27 16.01
N GLY A 13 7.29 22.24 16.39
CA GLY A 13 6.70 21.05 17.02
C GLY A 13 6.64 19.81 16.11
N LEU A 14 6.66 19.96 14.78
CA LEU A 14 6.78 18.81 13.88
C LEU A 14 8.20 18.26 13.87
N VAL A 15 9.21 19.14 13.95
CA VAL A 15 10.61 18.73 14.05
C VAL A 15 10.85 17.95 15.34
N GLU A 16 10.31 18.42 16.46
CA GLU A 16 10.39 17.69 17.74
C GLU A 16 9.75 16.31 17.68
N ARG A 17 8.56 16.19 17.06
CA ARG A 17 7.92 14.89 16.86
C ARG A 17 8.75 13.94 15.99
N ILE A 18 9.41 14.46 14.95
CA ILE A 18 10.31 13.65 14.12
C ILE A 18 11.51 13.20 14.96
N ASP A 19 12.05 14.06 15.83
CA ASP A 19 13.13 13.69 16.74
C ASP A 19 12.75 12.59 17.71
N ASP A 20 11.54 12.65 18.27
CA ASP A 20 11.06 11.61 19.18
C ASP A 20 10.89 10.25 18.48
N LEU A 21 10.50 10.26 17.20
CA LEU A 21 10.44 9.04 16.36
C LEU A 21 11.83 8.46 16.05
N VAL A 22 12.86 9.29 15.97
CA VAL A 22 14.24 8.81 15.81
C VAL A 22 14.78 8.30 17.15
N LYS A 23 14.53 9.02 18.25
CA LYS A 23 14.95 8.62 19.60
C LYS A 23 14.34 7.29 20.06
N SER A 24 13.12 7.00 19.64
CA SER A 24 12.46 5.71 19.93
C SER A 24 13.08 4.53 19.19
N GLY A 25 14.02 4.76 18.27
CA GLY A 25 14.71 3.74 17.50
C GLY A 25 13.91 3.18 16.32
N ILE A 26 12.72 3.72 16.04
CA ILE A 26 11.89 3.30 14.90
C ILE A 26 12.58 3.69 13.57
N TYR A 27 13.20 4.87 13.53
CA TYR A 27 13.92 5.37 12.37
C TYR A 27 15.37 5.66 12.70
N SER A 28 16.27 5.37 11.76
CA SER A 28 17.71 5.62 11.94
C SER A 28 18.08 7.10 11.90
N ASN A 29 17.31 7.92 11.18
CA ASN A 29 17.53 9.36 11.06
C ASN A 29 16.26 10.10 10.65
N ARG A 30 16.28 11.44 10.77
CA ARG A 30 15.15 12.31 10.38
C ARG A 30 14.75 12.14 8.93
N SER A 31 15.74 12.03 8.03
CA SER A 31 15.52 11.88 6.59
C SER A 31 14.79 10.58 6.24
N ASP A 32 14.97 9.53 7.02
CA ASP A 32 14.31 8.25 6.86
C ASP A 32 12.85 8.32 7.27
N ALA A 33 12.57 8.92 8.44
CA ALA A 33 11.22 9.20 8.91
C ALA A 33 10.43 10.06 7.90
N ILE A 34 11.05 11.13 7.39
CA ILE A 34 10.41 12.01 6.40
C ILE A 34 10.16 11.28 5.08
N ARG A 35 11.12 10.49 4.59
CA ARG A 35 10.94 9.72 3.35
C ARG A 35 9.82 8.70 3.46
N ASP A 36 9.74 7.98 4.58
CA ASP A 36 8.67 7.01 4.78
C ASP A 36 7.30 7.68 4.89
N ALA A 37 7.21 8.80 5.61
CA ALA A 37 5.97 9.58 5.71
C ALA A 37 5.50 10.08 4.33
N VAL A 38 6.41 10.64 3.52
CA VAL A 38 6.08 11.09 2.16
C VAL A 38 5.69 9.92 1.27
N ARG A 39 6.39 8.79 1.35
CA ARG A 39 6.06 7.57 0.60
C ARG A 39 4.64 7.08 0.91
N ARG A 40 4.31 6.93 2.19
CA ARG A 40 2.96 6.53 2.64
C ARG A 40 1.91 7.53 2.17
N PHE A 41 2.17 8.82 2.32
CA PHE A 41 1.24 9.86 1.87
C PHE A 41 0.98 9.80 0.36
N VAL A 42 2.02 9.66 -0.45
CA VAL A 42 1.90 9.53 -1.90
C VAL A 42 1.14 8.26 -2.26
N TRP A 43 1.50 7.11 -1.68
CA TRP A 43 0.79 5.86 -1.92
C TRP A 43 -0.66 5.91 -1.49
N ASP A 44 -0.99 6.46 -0.33
CA ASP A 44 -2.37 6.57 0.14
C ASP A 44 -3.21 7.45 -0.80
N LYS A 45 -2.60 8.48 -1.39
CA LYS A 45 -3.28 9.38 -2.34
C LYS A 45 -3.35 8.81 -3.76
N GLU A 46 -2.33 8.11 -4.22
CA GLU A 46 -2.29 7.47 -5.53
C GLU A 46 -3.13 6.19 -5.55
N LEU A 47 -3.04 5.34 -4.52
CA LEU A 47 -3.91 4.17 -4.34
C LEU A 47 -5.33 4.56 -3.91
N GLY A 48 -5.52 5.75 -3.33
CA GLY A 48 -6.85 6.34 -3.11
C GLY A 48 -7.62 6.64 -4.41
N SER A 49 -6.98 6.52 -5.59
CA SER A 49 -7.67 6.53 -6.88
C SER A 49 -8.21 5.16 -7.31
N MET A 50 -7.74 4.07 -6.69
CA MET A 50 -8.41 2.78 -6.75
C MET A 50 -9.25 2.68 -5.49
N THR A 51 -10.50 3.16 -5.58
CA THR A 51 -11.52 2.68 -4.67
C THR A 51 -11.50 1.16 -4.80
N VAL A 52 -10.92 0.46 -3.82
CA VAL A 52 -11.29 -0.92 -3.56
C VAL A 52 -12.69 -0.82 -2.95
N ASP A 53 -13.65 -0.44 -3.79
CA ASP A 53 -15.04 -0.70 -3.54
C ASP A 53 -15.09 -2.19 -3.22
N GLY A 54 -15.79 -2.60 -2.16
CA GLY A 54 -15.88 -3.99 -1.71
C GLY A 54 -16.31 -5.00 -2.80
N SER A 55 -16.63 -4.49 -4.00
CA SER A 55 -16.79 -5.22 -5.26
C SER A 55 -15.66 -6.21 -5.55
N SER A 56 -14.42 -5.99 -5.12
CA SER A 56 -13.35 -6.98 -5.39
C SER A 56 -13.63 -8.34 -4.76
N VAL A 57 -14.20 -8.38 -3.55
CA VAL A 57 -14.57 -9.64 -2.88
C VAL A 57 -15.86 -10.19 -3.45
N GLU A 58 -16.82 -9.32 -3.80
CA GLU A 58 -18.09 -9.71 -4.42
C GLU A 58 -17.89 -10.32 -5.81
N VAL A 59 -17.04 -9.72 -6.64
CA VAL A 59 -16.63 -10.21 -7.96
C VAL A 59 -15.96 -11.58 -7.84
N VAL A 60 -15.04 -11.76 -6.89
CA VAL A 60 -14.42 -13.07 -6.63
C VAL A 60 -15.45 -14.10 -6.17
N ARG A 61 -16.42 -13.69 -5.34
CA ARG A 61 -17.48 -14.57 -4.83
C ARG A 61 -18.48 -14.97 -5.92
N GLU A 62 -18.85 -14.06 -6.81
CA GLU A 62 -19.68 -14.35 -7.99
C GLU A 62 -18.94 -15.23 -8.99
N ALA A 63 -17.68 -14.93 -9.29
CA ALA A 63 -16.85 -15.76 -10.15
C ALA A 63 -16.78 -17.21 -9.62
N ARG A 64 -16.59 -17.40 -8.30
CA ARG A 64 -16.62 -18.74 -7.66
C ARG A 64 -17.99 -19.42 -7.77
N LYS A 65 -19.09 -18.70 -7.54
CA LYS A 65 -20.45 -19.27 -7.70
C LYS A 65 -20.71 -19.70 -9.13
N ASN A 66 -20.30 -18.91 -10.12
CA ASN A 66 -20.46 -19.22 -11.53
C ASN A 66 -19.60 -20.42 -11.95
N LEU A 67 -18.35 -20.51 -11.45
CA LEU A 67 -17.48 -21.66 -11.69
C LEU A 67 -18.06 -22.95 -11.09
N SER A 68 -18.59 -22.87 -9.86
CA SER A 68 -19.21 -24.02 -9.17
C SER A 68 -20.46 -24.52 -9.89
N LYS A 69 -21.25 -23.62 -10.48
CA LYS A 69 -22.44 -24.00 -11.27
C LYS A 69 -22.10 -24.53 -12.66
N LYS A 70 -20.95 -24.16 -13.21
CA LYS A 70 -20.52 -24.59 -14.54
C LYS A 70 -20.04 -26.03 -14.61
N GLY A 71 -19.98 -26.76 -13.49
CA GLY A 71 -19.71 -28.20 -13.49
C GLY A 71 -18.54 -28.55 -14.41
N VAL A 72 -17.39 -27.93 -14.16
CA VAL A 72 -16.19 -28.19 -14.97
C VAL A 72 -15.84 -29.65 -14.78
N ASP A 73 -15.94 -30.44 -15.86
CA ASP A 73 -15.53 -31.82 -15.86
C ASP A 73 -14.00 -31.86 -15.84
N LEU A 74 -13.44 -32.10 -14.65
CA LEU A 74 -11.99 -32.10 -14.40
C LEU A 74 -11.29 -33.25 -15.13
N ASP A 75 -12.06 -34.27 -15.53
CA ASP A 75 -11.54 -35.46 -16.21
C ASP A 75 -11.23 -35.18 -17.69
N GLU A 76 -11.96 -34.28 -18.36
CA GLU A 76 -11.66 -33.83 -19.73
C GLU A 76 -10.36 -33.01 -19.79
N ILE A 77 -10.12 -32.14 -18.79
CA ILE A 77 -8.96 -31.23 -18.77
C ILE A 77 -7.65 -31.98 -18.53
N ASN A 78 -7.65 -33.05 -17.72
CA ASN A 78 -6.47 -33.87 -17.43
C ASN A 78 -6.12 -34.87 -18.54
N SER A 79 -6.93 -34.93 -19.61
CA SER A 79 -6.71 -35.81 -20.76
C SER A 79 -6.02 -35.15 -21.97
N LEU A 80 -5.73 -33.84 -21.88
CA LEU A 80 -4.90 -33.07 -22.82
C LEU A 80 -3.42 -33.04 -22.37
#